data_AF-A0A2T6AG95-F1
#
_entry.id   AF-A0A2T6AG95-F1
#
_cell.length_a   1.000
_cell.length_b   1.000
_cell.length_c   1.000
_cell.angle_alpha   90.00
_cell.angle_beta   90.00
_cell.angle_gamma   90.00
#
_symmetry.space_group_name_H-M   'P 1'
#
loop_
_entity.id
_entity.type
_entity.pdbx_description
1 polymer ?
#
loop_
_entity_poly.entity_id
_entity_poly.type
_entity_poly.pdbx_seq_one_letter_code
_entity_poly.pdbx_strand_id
1 'polypeptide(L)'
;MTIVLTLVVHGPTLATRNAAFSGDEPLLPGPPAGQSLLSRGRKALSSPARACLETAARLGVAPKTDSALANLDCGRWTGLALAQVAETEPEALVQWIDDPTWRGHGGESRSDLVLRVADWLQGLSQDGTHCLAFTHSPVIRALVLHILEAPAPAFWSLDIGPWTITEFRHDGRRWTLRALACPLSSNQPFRARRVSAPPTAS
;
A
#
# COMPACT_ATOMS: atom_id res chain seq x y z
N MET A 1 8.86 -2.37 22.47
CA MET A 1 9.80 -1.92 21.42
C MET A 1 9.01 -1.16 20.37
N THR A 2 9.54 -0.07 19.81
CA THR A 2 8.81 0.72 18.79
C THR A 2 9.18 0.22 17.40
N ILE A 3 8.18 -0.08 16.56
CA ILE A 3 8.36 -0.43 15.15
C ILE A 3 7.79 0.70 14.29
N VAL A 4 8.40 0.93 13.13
CA VAL A 4 7.93 1.89 12.14
C VAL A 4 7.84 1.12 10.82
N LEU A 5 6.66 1.11 10.23
CA LEU A 5 6.40 0.57 8.92
C LEU A 5 6.16 1.75 7.97
N THR A 6 7.00 1.89 6.97
CA THR A 6 6.83 2.87 5.88
C THR A 6 6.50 2.11 4.61
N LEU A 7 5.35 2.39 4.03
CA LEU A 7 4.88 1.79 2.78
C LEU A 7 5.04 2.81 1.66
N VAL A 8 5.56 2.36 0.52
CA VAL A 8 5.70 3.16 -0.70
C VAL A 8 4.83 2.52 -1.77
N VAL A 9 3.91 3.30 -2.35
CA VAL A 9 3.17 2.87 -3.53
C VAL A 9 4.08 2.96 -4.74
N HIS A 10 4.09 1.92 -5.57
CA HIS A 10 4.83 1.96 -6.83
C HIS A 10 4.42 3.15 -7.69
N GLY A 11 5.30 3.56 -8.60
CA GLY A 11 5.00 4.60 -9.58
C GLY A 11 3.92 4.22 -10.58
N PRO A 12 3.50 5.19 -11.42
CA PRO A 12 2.44 4.97 -12.37
C PRO A 12 2.85 3.92 -13.40
N THR A 13 1.92 3.03 -13.71
CA THR A 13 1.98 2.06 -14.81
C THR A 13 0.92 2.39 -15.87
N LEU A 14 0.90 1.68 -17.00
CA LEU A 14 -0.19 1.81 -17.97
C LEU A 14 -1.56 1.52 -17.36
N ALA A 15 -1.67 0.51 -16.49
CA ALA A 15 -2.95 0.19 -15.87
C ALA A 15 -3.43 1.30 -14.93
N THR A 16 -2.52 1.88 -14.12
CA THR A 16 -2.90 3.02 -13.25
C THR A 16 -3.38 4.22 -14.05
N ARG A 17 -2.79 4.48 -15.23
CA ARG A 17 -3.19 5.60 -16.11
C ARG A 17 -4.56 5.36 -16.75
N ASN A 18 -4.87 4.11 -17.07
CA ASN A 18 -6.07 3.73 -17.80
C ASN A 18 -7.21 3.24 -16.89
N ALA A 19 -7.07 3.39 -15.56
CA ALA A 19 -8.00 2.82 -14.58
C ALA A 19 -8.30 1.33 -14.86
N ALA A 20 -7.24 0.54 -15.04
CA ALA A 20 -7.32 -0.89 -15.31
C ALA A 20 -6.88 -1.71 -14.09
N PHE A 21 -7.34 -2.96 -14.05
CA PHE A 21 -6.89 -3.93 -13.06
C PHE A 21 -5.44 -4.33 -13.38
N SER A 22 -4.48 -3.81 -12.61
CA SER A 22 -3.04 -4.02 -12.85
C SER A 22 -2.64 -5.49 -12.91
N GLY A 23 -1.77 -5.82 -13.86
CA GLY A 23 -1.00 -7.07 -13.91
C GLY A 23 0.45 -6.83 -13.49
N ASP A 24 1.40 -7.38 -14.25
CA ASP A 24 2.84 -7.25 -14.00
C ASP A 24 3.53 -6.29 -15.00
N GLU A 25 2.84 -5.19 -15.34
CA GLU A 25 3.37 -4.21 -16.29
C GLU A 25 4.53 -3.38 -15.71
N PRO A 26 5.44 -2.86 -16.58
CA PRO A 26 6.54 -2.01 -16.13
C PRO A 26 6.05 -0.62 -15.67
N LEU A 27 6.94 0.06 -14.97
CA LEU A 27 6.71 1.42 -14.49
C LEU A 27 6.95 2.44 -15.61
N LEU A 28 6.07 3.43 -15.72
CA LEU A 28 6.17 4.48 -16.74
C LEU A 28 7.38 5.40 -16.48
N PRO A 29 7.94 6.02 -17.54
CA PRO A 29 8.96 7.06 -17.37
C PRO A 29 8.44 8.22 -16.52
N GLY A 30 9.31 8.82 -15.71
CA GLY A 30 8.95 9.90 -14.78
C GLY A 30 9.63 9.72 -13.42
N PRO A 31 9.47 10.66 -12.47
CA PRO A 31 10.21 10.62 -11.21
C PRO A 31 9.85 9.35 -10.41
N PRO A 32 10.77 8.79 -9.59
CA PRO A 32 11.65 9.46 -8.65
C PRO A 32 13.11 9.13 -8.92
N ALA A 33 14.00 10.06 -8.55
CA ALA A 33 15.43 9.85 -8.62
C ALA A 33 16.04 10.38 -7.33
N GLY A 34 16.97 9.60 -6.77
CA GLY A 34 17.71 9.93 -5.55
C GLY A 34 17.84 8.73 -4.62
N GLN A 35 18.92 8.68 -3.83
CA GLN A 35 19.05 7.70 -2.75
C GLN A 35 18.08 8.04 -1.64
N SER A 36 17.12 7.16 -1.39
CA SER A 36 16.19 7.35 -0.30
C SER A 36 16.86 7.01 1.04
N LEU A 37 16.92 8.00 1.95
CA LEU A 37 17.33 7.75 3.34
C LEU A 37 16.35 6.82 4.09
N LEU A 38 15.20 6.51 3.49
CA LEU A 38 14.15 5.68 4.07
C LEU A 38 14.60 4.24 4.35
N SER A 39 15.63 3.73 3.67
CA SER A 39 16.12 2.35 3.88
C SER A 39 17.12 2.21 5.04
N ARG A 40 17.71 3.31 5.52
CA ARG A 40 18.78 3.26 6.53
C ARG A 40 18.28 2.67 7.86
N GLY A 41 18.87 1.55 8.27
CA GLY A 41 18.52 0.87 9.52
C GLY A 41 17.16 0.18 9.48
N ARG A 42 16.63 -0.14 8.28
CA ARG A 42 15.33 -0.78 8.09
C ARG A 42 15.45 -2.03 7.24
N LYS A 43 14.63 -3.05 7.53
CA LYS A 43 14.36 -4.17 6.63
C LYS A 43 13.65 -3.61 5.39
N ALA A 44 14.10 -3.98 4.20
CA ALA A 44 13.48 -3.57 2.94
C ALA A 44 12.73 -4.75 2.32
N LEU A 45 11.43 -4.60 2.09
CA LEU A 45 10.55 -5.59 1.49
C LEU A 45 9.85 -5.03 0.26
N SER A 46 9.43 -5.90 -0.66
CA SER A 46 8.68 -5.50 -1.85
C SER A 46 7.68 -6.56 -2.25
N SER A 47 6.54 -6.13 -2.78
CA SER A 47 5.74 -6.94 -3.69
C SER A 47 6.62 -7.56 -4.78
N PRO A 48 6.34 -8.79 -5.24
CA PRO A 48 7.05 -9.38 -6.37
C PRO A 48 6.78 -8.66 -7.70
N ALA A 49 5.76 -7.79 -7.77
CA ALA A 49 5.41 -7.07 -8.97
C ALA A 49 6.55 -6.20 -9.50
N ARG A 50 6.75 -6.23 -10.81
CA ARG A 50 7.80 -5.51 -11.53
C ARG A 50 7.79 -4.01 -11.23
N ALA A 51 6.62 -3.37 -11.19
CA ALA A 51 6.49 -1.95 -10.87
C ALA A 51 7.03 -1.59 -9.47
N CYS A 52 6.85 -2.47 -8.47
CA CYS A 52 7.38 -2.26 -7.12
C CYS A 52 8.90 -2.41 -7.08
N LEU A 53 9.45 -3.41 -7.78
CA LEU A 53 10.89 -3.62 -7.88
C LEU A 53 11.59 -2.47 -8.63
N GLU A 54 11.03 -2.02 -9.75
CA GLU A 54 11.54 -0.87 -10.50
C GLU A 54 11.44 0.43 -9.68
N THR A 55 10.39 0.58 -8.88
CA THR A 55 10.25 1.69 -7.91
C THR A 55 11.37 1.67 -6.88
N ALA A 56 11.62 0.51 -6.26
CA ALA A 56 12.67 0.38 -5.27
C ALA A 56 14.06 0.68 -5.87
N ALA A 57 14.32 0.17 -7.07
CA ALA A 57 15.57 0.42 -7.81
C ALA A 57 15.76 1.92 -8.09
N ARG A 58 14.72 2.64 -8.52
CA ARG A 58 14.77 4.10 -8.74
C ARG A 58 15.10 4.89 -7.48
N LEU A 59 14.79 4.35 -6.30
CA LEU A 59 15.09 4.93 -4.99
C LEU A 59 16.41 4.44 -4.38
N GLY A 60 17.17 3.62 -5.12
CA GLY A 60 18.44 3.04 -4.67
C GLY A 60 18.28 2.01 -3.56
N VAL A 61 17.15 1.31 -3.50
CA VAL A 61 16.86 0.28 -2.48
C VAL A 61 16.82 -1.10 -3.14
N ALA A 62 17.48 -2.09 -2.52
CA ALA A 62 17.44 -3.49 -2.92
C ALA A 62 16.58 -4.30 -1.91
N PRO A 63 15.25 -4.37 -2.10
CA PRO A 63 14.36 -5.07 -1.18
C PRO A 63 14.36 -6.59 -1.41
N LYS A 64 14.02 -7.35 -0.36
CA LYS A 64 13.64 -8.76 -0.50
C LYS A 64 12.17 -8.85 -0.92
N THR A 65 11.85 -9.71 -1.88
CA THR A 65 10.46 -9.95 -2.28
C THR A 65 9.67 -10.68 -1.20
N ASP A 66 8.42 -10.27 -1.02
CA ASP A 66 7.46 -10.87 -0.09
C ASP A 66 6.09 -10.94 -0.78
N SER A 67 5.57 -12.15 -0.97
CA SER A 67 4.29 -12.38 -1.66
C SER A 67 3.10 -11.80 -0.89
N ALA A 68 3.21 -11.61 0.42
CA ALA A 68 2.15 -10.98 1.21
C ALA A 68 1.96 -9.49 0.86
N LEU A 69 2.91 -8.86 0.17
CA LEU A 69 2.81 -7.49 -0.34
C LEU A 69 2.26 -7.39 -1.77
N ALA A 70 1.92 -8.52 -2.40
CA ALA A 70 1.33 -8.54 -3.74
C ALA A 70 -0.01 -7.78 -3.79
N ASN A 71 -0.35 -7.25 -4.97
CA ASN A 71 -1.60 -6.53 -5.20
C ASN A 71 -2.83 -7.43 -4.93
N LEU A 72 -4.02 -6.82 -4.90
CA LEU A 72 -5.28 -7.56 -4.98
C LEU A 72 -5.29 -8.38 -6.27
N ASP A 73 -5.45 -9.70 -6.16
CA ASP A 73 -5.59 -10.59 -7.30
C ASP A 73 -7.00 -10.47 -7.88
N CYS A 74 -7.11 -9.84 -9.05
CA CYS A 74 -8.39 -9.64 -9.74
C CYS A 74 -8.72 -10.77 -10.74
N GLY A 75 -7.99 -11.89 -10.72
CA GLY A 75 -8.27 -13.06 -11.54
C GLY A 75 -8.41 -12.72 -13.02
N ARG A 76 -9.51 -13.14 -13.65
CA ARG A 76 -9.76 -12.92 -15.08
C ARG A 76 -9.88 -11.45 -15.49
N TRP A 77 -10.08 -10.53 -14.54
CA TRP A 77 -10.14 -9.10 -14.82
C TRP A 77 -8.75 -8.47 -14.97
N THR A 78 -7.69 -9.17 -14.59
CA THR A 78 -6.31 -8.69 -14.73
C THR A 78 -6.01 -8.24 -16.16
N GLY A 79 -5.53 -6.99 -16.30
CA GLY A 79 -5.24 -6.35 -17.57
C GLY A 79 -6.43 -5.64 -18.23
N LEU A 80 -7.67 -5.86 -17.76
CA LEU A 80 -8.86 -5.18 -18.31
C LEU A 80 -9.01 -3.78 -17.71
N ALA A 81 -9.49 -2.84 -18.53
CA ALA A 81 -9.92 -1.54 -18.04
C ALA A 81 -11.24 -1.68 -17.26
N LEU A 82 -11.44 -0.85 -16.23
CA LEU A 82 -12.69 -0.83 -15.46
C LEU A 82 -13.90 -0.61 -16.37
N ALA A 83 -13.77 0.27 -17.38
CA ALA A 83 -14.81 0.52 -18.36
C ALA A 83 -15.17 -0.71 -19.20
N GLN A 84 -14.19 -1.56 -19.54
CA GLN A 84 -14.45 -2.80 -20.27
C GLN A 84 -15.24 -3.78 -19.39
N VAL A 85 -14.84 -3.94 -18.13
CA VAL A 85 -15.59 -4.79 -17.18
C VAL A 85 -17.01 -4.26 -16.94
N ALA A 86 -17.17 -2.94 -16.86
CA ALA A 86 -18.50 -2.31 -16.74
C ALA A 86 -19.40 -2.59 -17.95
N GLU A 87 -18.83 -2.75 -19.14
CA GLU A 87 -19.57 -3.10 -20.36
C GLU A 87 -19.88 -4.60 -20.46
N THR A 88 -18.90 -5.46 -20.15
CA THR A 88 -19.02 -6.90 -20.37
C THR A 88 -19.62 -7.67 -19.19
N GLU A 89 -19.39 -7.21 -17.96
CA GLU A 89 -19.83 -7.86 -16.72
C GLU A 89 -20.40 -6.85 -15.68
N PRO A 90 -21.40 -6.02 -16.03
CA PRO A 90 -21.88 -4.92 -15.16
C PRO A 90 -22.39 -5.38 -13.79
N GLU A 91 -23.16 -6.47 -13.75
CA GLU A 91 -23.70 -7.01 -12.48
C GLU A 91 -22.57 -7.51 -11.57
N ALA A 92 -21.56 -8.18 -12.15
CA ALA A 92 -20.40 -8.64 -11.42
C ALA A 92 -19.58 -7.46 -10.87
N LEU A 93 -19.47 -6.36 -11.63
CA LEU A 93 -18.81 -5.15 -11.16
C LEU A 93 -19.52 -4.51 -9.96
N VAL A 94 -20.86 -4.43 -9.98
CA VAL A 94 -21.66 -3.95 -8.84
C VAL A 94 -21.41 -4.82 -7.62
N GLN A 95 -21.46 -6.14 -7.76
CA GLN A 95 -21.18 -7.07 -6.67
C GLN A 95 -19.76 -6.88 -6.11
N TRP A 96 -18.76 -6.69 -6.98
CA TRP A 96 -17.38 -6.44 -6.55
C TRP A 96 -17.22 -5.13 -5.77
N ILE A 97 -17.99 -4.09 -6.09
CA ILE A 97 -17.96 -2.80 -5.40
C ILE A 97 -18.64 -2.89 -4.03
N ASP A 98 -19.80 -3.54 -3.96
CA ASP A 98 -20.69 -3.54 -2.80
C ASP A 98 -20.35 -4.62 -1.79
N ASP A 99 -20.00 -5.83 -2.24
CA ASP A 99 -19.68 -6.97 -1.38
C ASP A 99 -18.15 -7.13 -1.24
N PRO A 100 -17.57 -6.91 -0.05
CA PRO A 100 -16.13 -7.06 0.17
C PRO A 100 -15.66 -8.51 0.14
N THR A 101 -16.57 -9.48 0.23
CA THR A 101 -16.28 -10.92 0.21
C THR A 101 -16.39 -11.53 -1.18
N TRP A 102 -16.86 -10.77 -2.18
CA TRP A 102 -17.07 -11.27 -3.52
C TRP A 102 -15.75 -11.66 -4.21
N ARG A 103 -15.75 -12.84 -4.83
CA ARG A 103 -14.59 -13.44 -5.54
C ARG A 103 -14.91 -13.84 -6.98
N GLY A 104 -16.00 -13.32 -7.54
CA GLY A 104 -16.52 -13.83 -8.80
C GLY A 104 -15.59 -13.64 -10.00
N HIS A 105 -14.58 -12.75 -9.94
CA HIS A 105 -13.50 -12.65 -10.93
C HIS A 105 -12.47 -13.82 -10.88
N GLY A 106 -12.55 -14.71 -9.88
CA GLY A 106 -11.69 -15.89 -9.74
C GLY A 106 -10.37 -15.66 -9.01
N GLY A 107 -10.19 -14.47 -8.42
CA GLY A 107 -9.00 -14.09 -7.65
C GLY A 107 -9.33 -13.94 -6.17
N GLU A 108 -8.71 -12.97 -5.50
CA GLU A 108 -8.83 -12.63 -4.08
C GLU A 108 -9.96 -11.60 -3.83
N SER A 109 -10.75 -11.72 -2.73
CA SER A 109 -11.68 -10.65 -2.34
C SER A 109 -10.99 -9.54 -1.55
N ARG A 110 -11.66 -8.40 -1.34
CA ARG A 110 -11.14 -7.33 -0.47
C ARG A 110 -11.01 -7.81 0.99
N SER A 111 -11.91 -8.66 1.46
CA SER A 111 -11.81 -9.26 2.80
C SER A 111 -10.62 -10.21 2.92
N ASP A 112 -10.33 -11.00 1.89
CA ASP A 112 -9.16 -11.89 1.88
C ASP A 112 -7.85 -11.10 1.89
N LEU A 113 -7.79 -10.01 1.12
CA LEU A 113 -6.66 -9.07 1.14
C LEU A 113 -6.44 -8.50 2.55
N VAL A 114 -7.51 -8.10 3.25
CA VAL A 114 -7.43 -7.62 4.64
C VAL A 114 -6.86 -8.68 5.58
N LEU A 115 -7.31 -9.93 5.46
CA LEU A 115 -6.79 -11.04 6.28
C LEU A 115 -5.30 -11.31 5.97
N ARG A 116 -4.91 -11.31 4.70
CA ARG A 116 -3.53 -11.53 4.27
C ARG A 116 -2.59 -10.47 4.83
N VAL A 117 -2.95 -9.19 4.73
CA VAL A 117 -2.09 -8.11 5.25
C VAL A 117 -2.07 -8.05 6.77
N ALA A 118 -3.14 -8.51 7.44
CA ALA A 118 -3.18 -8.63 8.89
C ALA A 118 -2.19 -9.68 9.41
N ASP A 119 -2.18 -10.88 8.79
CA ASP A 119 -1.24 -11.95 9.12
C ASP A 119 0.22 -11.49 8.92
N TRP A 120 0.49 -10.84 7.78
CA TRP A 120 1.80 -10.26 7.51
C TRP A 120 2.23 -9.20 8.54
N LEU A 121 1.31 -8.34 8.95
CA LEU A 121 1.56 -7.29 9.95
C LEU A 121 1.85 -7.89 11.34
N GLN A 122 1.18 -8.99 11.69
CA GLN A 122 1.45 -9.73 12.93
C GLN A 122 2.88 -10.29 12.95
N GLY A 123 3.33 -10.91 11.85
CA GLY A 123 4.71 -11.38 11.72
C GLY A 123 5.73 -10.24 11.83
N LEU A 124 5.46 -9.09 11.20
CA LEU A 124 6.32 -7.92 11.31
C LEU A 124 6.43 -7.39 12.75
N SER A 125 5.33 -7.40 13.50
CA SER A 125 5.33 -6.99 14.92
C SER A 125 6.20 -7.88 15.80
N GLN A 126 6.31 -9.17 15.48
CA GLN A 126 7.12 -10.14 16.22
C GLN A 126 8.61 -9.98 15.93
N ASP A 127 8.97 -9.70 14.67
CA ASP A 127 10.36 -9.43 14.23
C ASP A 127 10.95 -8.17 14.89
N GLY A 128 10.12 -7.23 15.34
CA GLY A 128 10.56 -6.04 16.07
C GLY A 128 11.32 -4.99 15.23
N THR A 129 11.43 -5.19 13.92
CA THR A 129 12.35 -4.42 13.05
C THR A 129 11.62 -3.36 12.24
N HIS A 130 12.16 -2.13 12.17
CA HIS A 130 11.65 -1.10 11.28
C HIS A 130 11.65 -1.58 9.82
N CYS A 131 10.60 -1.29 9.07
CA CYS A 131 10.40 -1.81 7.73
C CYS A 131 10.09 -0.70 6.72
N LEU A 132 10.72 -0.78 5.56
CA LEU A 132 10.35 -0.07 4.34
C LEU A 132 9.79 -1.11 3.36
N ALA A 133 8.55 -0.96 2.93
CA ALA A 133 7.88 -1.91 2.05
C ALA A 133 7.34 -1.23 0.79
N PHE A 134 7.59 -1.82 -0.37
CA PHE A 134 7.06 -1.36 -1.67
C PHE A 134 5.83 -2.19 -2.05
N THR A 135 4.70 -1.54 -2.31
CA THR A 135 3.43 -2.24 -2.56
C THR A 135 2.46 -1.38 -3.40
N HIS A 136 1.17 -1.72 -3.35
CA HIS A 136 0.08 -1.20 -4.16
C HIS A 136 -0.96 -0.47 -3.30
N SER A 137 -1.77 0.39 -3.90
CA SER A 137 -2.81 1.12 -3.16
C SER A 137 -3.86 0.23 -2.49
N PRO A 138 -4.35 -0.89 -3.06
CA PRO A 138 -5.28 -1.79 -2.36
C PRO A 138 -4.70 -2.37 -1.06
N VAL A 139 -3.41 -2.72 -1.05
CA VAL A 139 -2.72 -3.28 0.12
C VAL A 139 -2.67 -2.26 1.25
N ILE A 140 -2.35 -0.99 0.94
CA ILE A 140 -2.32 0.07 1.95
C ILE A 140 -3.74 0.34 2.48
N ARG A 141 -4.76 0.37 1.62
CA ARG A 141 -6.17 0.51 2.05
C ARG A 141 -6.55 -0.61 3.02
N ALA A 142 -6.22 -1.86 2.69
CA ALA A 142 -6.48 -3.01 3.55
C ALA A 142 -5.79 -2.90 4.91
N LEU A 143 -4.52 -2.45 4.94
CA LEU A 143 -3.81 -2.19 6.19
C LEU A 143 -4.46 -1.08 7.03
N VAL A 144 -4.91 0.01 6.40
CA VAL A 144 -5.63 1.10 7.09
C VAL A 144 -6.93 0.56 7.68
N LEU A 145 -7.71 -0.20 6.92
CA LEU A 145 -8.97 -0.80 7.39
C LEU A 145 -8.73 -1.71 8.59
N HIS A 146 -7.73 -2.60 8.49
CA HIS A 146 -7.38 -3.51 9.58
C HIS A 146 -6.94 -2.77 10.85
N ILE A 147 -5.99 -1.82 10.72
CA ILE A 147 -5.38 -1.13 11.87
C ILE A 147 -6.37 -0.18 12.56
N LEU A 148 -7.25 0.48 11.80
CA LEU A 148 -8.22 1.42 12.33
C LEU A 148 -9.58 0.77 12.64
N GLU A 149 -9.70 -0.54 12.44
CA GLU A 149 -10.98 -1.27 12.55
C GLU A 149 -12.10 -0.61 11.73
N ALA A 150 -11.73 -0.05 10.57
CA ALA A 150 -12.65 0.72 9.74
C ALA A 150 -13.59 -0.22 8.95
N PRO A 151 -14.84 0.20 8.70
CA PRO A 151 -15.79 -0.62 7.96
C PRO A 151 -15.39 -0.76 6.49
N ALA A 152 -15.77 -1.87 5.86
CA ALA A 152 -15.38 -2.20 4.48
C ALA A 152 -15.61 -1.08 3.44
N PRO A 153 -16.71 -0.29 3.48
CA PRO A 153 -16.92 0.81 2.53
C PRO A 153 -15.82 1.89 2.56
N ALA A 154 -15.12 2.06 3.70
CA ALA A 154 -14.01 3.01 3.81
C ALA A 154 -12.87 2.70 2.84
N PHE A 155 -12.79 1.48 2.31
CA PHE A 155 -11.82 1.10 1.27
C PHE A 155 -11.86 2.04 0.07
N TRP A 156 -13.04 2.50 -0.33
CA TRP A 156 -13.23 3.42 -1.46
C TRP A 156 -13.02 4.89 -1.09
N SER A 157 -13.06 5.23 0.20
CA SER A 157 -12.89 6.60 0.71
C SER A 157 -11.42 7.01 0.92
N LEU A 158 -10.48 6.10 0.65
CA LEU A 158 -9.05 6.33 0.82
C LEU A 158 -8.39 6.64 -0.53
N ASP A 159 -8.03 7.90 -0.75
CA ASP A 159 -7.26 8.31 -1.92
C ASP A 159 -5.76 8.03 -1.69
N ILE A 160 -5.22 7.09 -2.46
CA ILE A 160 -3.85 6.62 -2.36
C ILE A 160 -3.29 6.49 -3.76
N GLY A 161 -2.54 7.51 -4.18
CA GLY A 161 -1.93 7.59 -5.51
C GLY A 161 -0.55 6.93 -5.61
N PRO A 162 -0.05 6.72 -6.84
CA PRO A 162 1.35 6.39 -7.08
C PRO A 162 2.30 7.39 -6.43
N TRP A 163 3.52 6.97 -6.11
CA TRP A 163 4.53 7.82 -5.47
C TRP A 163 4.10 8.44 -4.14
N THR A 164 3.29 7.72 -3.38
CA THR A 164 2.93 8.16 -2.03
C THR A 164 3.52 7.24 -0.97
N ILE A 165 3.67 7.80 0.23
CA ILE A 165 4.14 7.13 1.43
C ILE A 165 3.02 7.09 2.46
N THR A 166 2.86 5.94 3.09
CA THR A 166 2.03 5.76 4.28
C THR A 166 2.88 5.22 5.41
N GLU A 167 2.78 5.81 6.60
CA GLU A 167 3.58 5.40 7.76
C GLU A 167 2.68 4.93 8.90
N PHE A 168 3.02 3.77 9.46
CA PHE A 168 2.45 3.23 10.68
C PHE A 168 3.52 3.08 11.75
N ARG A 169 3.13 3.24 13.01
CA ARG A 169 3.98 3.00 14.17
C ARG A 169 3.35 1.96 15.09
N HIS A 170 4.12 0.97 15.52
CA HIS A 170 3.75 0.04 16.58
C HIS A 170 4.47 0.43 17.87
N ASP A 171 3.76 0.58 18.99
CA ASP A 171 4.39 0.93 20.28
C ASP A 171 4.73 -0.28 21.17
N GLY A 172 4.42 -1.48 20.70
CA GLY A 172 4.52 -2.73 21.46
C GLY A 172 3.16 -3.29 21.89
N ARG A 173 2.08 -2.52 21.72
CA ARG A 173 0.70 -2.95 21.98
C ARG A 173 -0.22 -2.77 20.78
N ARG A 174 -0.10 -1.64 20.09
CA ARG A 174 -0.99 -1.30 18.97
C ARG A 174 -0.26 -0.61 17.85
N TRP A 175 -0.81 -0.73 16.64
CA TRP A 175 -0.46 0.07 15.49
C TRP A 175 -1.16 1.43 15.52
N THR A 176 -0.56 2.44 14.91
CA THR A 176 -1.13 3.78 14.76
C THR A 176 -0.72 4.35 13.42
N LEU A 177 -1.69 4.86 12.66
CA LEU A 177 -1.46 5.59 11.41
C LEU A 177 -0.82 6.95 11.73
N ARG A 178 0.36 7.23 11.15
CA ARG A 178 1.13 8.45 11.37
C ARG A 178 1.02 9.43 10.21
N ALA A 179 0.97 8.90 9.00
CA ALA A 179 0.86 9.64 7.76
C ALA A 179 0.19 8.74 6.72
N LEU A 180 -0.70 9.29 5.90
CA LEU A 180 -1.41 8.58 4.85
C LEU A 180 -1.18 9.29 3.53
N ALA A 181 -0.80 8.52 2.49
CA ALA A 181 -0.68 8.97 1.11
C ALA A 181 0.12 10.28 0.91
N CYS A 182 1.17 10.50 1.72
CA CYS A 182 2.01 11.69 1.60
C CYS A 182 2.90 11.58 0.34
N PRO A 183 2.95 12.60 -0.53
CA PRO A 183 3.78 12.55 -1.73
C PRO A 183 5.25 12.27 -1.41
N LEU A 184 5.85 11.33 -2.14
CA LEU A 184 7.25 10.99 -2.05
C LEU A 184 8.07 12.12 -2.67
N SER A 185 8.59 13.00 -1.81
CA SER A 185 9.47 14.11 -2.20
C SER A 185 10.93 13.71 -1.99
N SER A 186 11.80 14.12 -2.92
CA SER A 186 13.21 13.72 -2.97
C SER A 186 14.07 14.20 -1.80
N ASN A 187 13.54 14.99 -0.86
CA ASN A 187 14.38 15.78 0.06
C ASN A 187 13.87 15.96 1.51
N GLN A 188 13.05 15.06 2.07
CA GLN A 188 12.59 15.24 3.46
C GLN A 188 12.76 14.00 4.35
N PRO A 189 13.60 14.06 5.40
CA PRO A 189 13.44 13.15 6.52
C PRO A 189 12.17 13.54 7.26
N PHE A 190 11.19 12.63 7.32
CA PHE A 190 9.93 12.86 8.01
C PHE A 190 10.17 12.95 9.53
N ARG A 191 10.51 14.15 10.02
CA ARG A 191 10.43 14.47 11.44
C ARG A 191 8.99 14.85 11.71
N ALA A 192 8.26 13.98 12.39
CA ALA A 192 7.01 14.37 13.02
C ALA A 192 7.27 15.65 13.85
N ARG A 193 6.60 16.76 13.51
CA ARG A 193 6.57 17.92 14.40
C ARG A 193 6.05 17.40 15.75
N ARG A 194 6.88 17.51 16.80
CA ARG A 194 6.35 17.38 18.16
C ARG A 194 5.34 18.51 18.30
N VAL A 195 4.08 18.16 18.53
CA VAL A 195 3.12 19.13 19.04
C VAL A 195 3.62 19.47 20.45
N SER A 196 4.21 20.66 20.59
CA SER A 196 4.50 21.23 21.90
C SER A 196 3.18 21.35 22.65
N ALA A 197 3.14 20.79 23.87
CA ALA A 197 1.99 20.93 24.76
C ALA A 197 1.62 22.42 24.91
N PRO A 198 0.33 22.76 25.03
CA PRO A 198 -0.07 24.13 25.26
C PRO A 198 0.54 24.64 26.59
N PRO A 199 0.95 25.90 26.67
CA PRO A 199 1.43 26.47 27.93
C PRO A 199 0.30 26.40 28.95
N THR A 200 0.60 25.86 30.12
CA THR A 200 -0.25 25.95 31.30
C THR A 200 -0.43 27.42 31.63
N ALA A 201 -1.68 27.91 31.56
CA ALA A 201 -2.01 29.27 31.98
C ALA A 201 -1.80 29.40 33.50
N SER A 202 -1.03 30.42 33.89
CA SER A 202 -0.94 30.94 35.26
C SER A 202 -1.99 32.01 35.47
#